data_AF-A0A971WW68-F1
#
_entry.id   AF-A0A971WW68-F1
#
_cell.length_a   1.000
_cell.length_b   1.000
_cell.length_c   1.000
_cell.angle_alpha   90.00
_cell.angle_beta   90.00
_cell.angle_gamma   90.00
#
_symmetry.space_group_name_H-M   'P 1'
#
loop_
_entity.id
_entity.type
_entity.pdbx_description
1 polymer ?
#
loop_
_entity_poly.entity_id
_entity_poly.type
_entity_poly.pdbx_seq_one_letter_code
_entity_poly.pdbx_strand_id
1 'polypeptide(L)' 'MNTYSYHAEVNFDSGDSFLEVIRETVLTLKKNQPELNECSLADVGMARGIDGKINVTLYFEKV' A
#
# COMPACT_ATOMS: atom_id res chain seq x y z
N MET A 1 -0.36 19.13 -6.63
CA MET A 1 -0.09 18.08 -5.63
C MET A 1 0.07 16.79 -6.41
N ASN A 2 1.27 16.17 -6.37
CA ASN A 2 1.46 14.87 -7.00
C ASN A 2 1.00 13.80 -6.00
N THR A 3 -0.03 13.05 -6.37
CA THR A 3 -0.57 11.97 -5.57
C THR A 3 -0.28 10.66 -6.29
N TYR A 4 0.37 9.73 -5.60
CA TYR A 4 0.69 8.41 -6.16
C TYR A 4 -0.21 7.37 -5.51
N SER A 5 -0.85 6.53 -6.32
CA SER A 5 -1.69 5.43 -5.84
C SER A 5 -1.15 4.08 -6.32
N TYR A 6 -0.90 3.16 -5.40
CA TYR A 6 -0.45 1.81 -5.72
C TYR A 6 -1.48 0.76 -5.30
N HIS A 7 -1.76 -0.22 -6.17
CA HIS A 7 -2.74 -1.27 -5.93
C HIS A 7 -2.07 -2.61 -5.69
N ALA A 8 -2.46 -3.32 -4.63
CA ALA A 8 -1.99 -4.65 -4.29
C ALA A 8 -3.16 -5.55 -3.88
N GLU A 9 -3.15 -6.82 -4.29
CA GLU A 9 -4.06 -7.84 -3.78
C GLU A 9 -3.34 -8.68 -2.72
N VAL A 10 -3.94 -8.78 -1.52
CA VAL A 10 -3.36 -9.52 -0.40
C VAL A 10 -4.35 -10.59 0.06
N ASN A 11 -3.85 -11.81 0.28
CA ASN A 11 -4.63 -12.86 0.92
C ASN A 11 -4.84 -12.48 2.39
N PHE A 12 -6.09 -12.33 2.81
CA PHE A 12 -6.41 -11.89 4.16
C PHE A 12 -6.55 -13.11 5.09
N ASP A 13 -5.42 -13.57 5.63
CA ASP A 13 -5.40 -14.62 6.66
C ASP A 13 -5.57 -14.04 8.07
N SER A 14 -4.93 -12.90 8.38
CA SER A 14 -5.05 -12.20 9.66
C SER A 14 -4.72 -10.71 9.55
N GLY A 15 -5.24 -9.88 10.46
CA GLY A 15 -5.00 -8.43 10.48
C GLY A 15 -3.53 -8.06 10.72
N ASP A 16 -2.81 -8.82 11.55
CA ASP A 16 -1.39 -8.56 11.83
C ASP A 16 -0.51 -8.88 10.62
N SER A 17 -0.73 -10.03 9.97
CA SER A 17 -0.02 -10.39 8.73
C SER A 17 -0.28 -9.40 7.60
N PHE A 18 -1.48 -8.83 7.55
CA PHE A 18 -1.85 -7.83 6.56
C PHE A 18 -1.08 -6.52 6.73
N LEU A 19 -0.92 -6.02 7.96
CA LEU A 19 -0.14 -4.81 8.23
C LEU A 19 1.35 -5.00 7.94
N GLU A 20 1.88 -6.19 8.20
CA GLU A 20 3.26 -6.55 7.84
C GLU A 20 3.46 -6.48 6.31
N VAL A 21 2.56 -7.10 5.54
CA VAL A 21 2.59 -7.05 4.06
C VAL A 21 2.51 -5.61 3.54
N ILE A 22 1.66 -4.76 4.11
CA ILE A 22 1.59 -3.33 3.72
C ILE A 22 2.93 -2.64 3.97
N ARG A 23 3.53 -2.83 5.15
CA ARG A 23 4.82 -2.20 5.50
C ARG A 23 5.93 -2.63 4.54
N GLU A 24 6.04 -3.93 4.27
CA GLU A 24 7.01 -4.47 3.32
C GLU A 24 6.79 -3.93 1.90
N THR A 25 5.52 -3.83 1.48
CA THR A 25 5.15 -3.26 0.18
C THR A 25 5.56 -1.79 0.08
N VAL A 26 5.27 -0.98 1.10
CA VAL A 26 5.65 0.44 1.14
C VAL A 26 7.17 0.61 1.09
N LEU A 27 7.93 -0.19 1.85
CA LEU A 27 9.40 -0.16 1.83
C LEU A 27 9.96 -0.53 0.46
N THR A 28 9.39 -1.57 -0.16
CA THR A 28 9.78 -2.01 -1.51
C THR A 28 9.47 -0.94 -2.55
N LEU A 29 8.30 -0.30 -2.47
CA LEU A 29 7.90 0.79 -3.35
C LEU A 29 8.83 1.99 -3.21
N LYS A 30 9.16 2.41 -1.98
CA LYS A 30 10.12 3.51 -1.75
C LYS A 30 11.51 3.19 -2.26
N LYS A 31 11.95 1.94 -2.14
CA LYS A 31 13.24 1.50 -2.67
C LYS A 31 13.27 1.50 -4.20
N ASN A 32 12.19 1.08 -4.84
CA ASN A 32 12.12 0.94 -6.31
C ASN A 32 11.72 2.24 -7.02
N GLN A 33 11.06 3.17 -6.34
CA GLN A 33 10.62 4.45 -6.90
C GLN A 33 11.20 5.61 -6.10
N PRO A 34 12.26 6.27 -6.61
CA PRO A 34 12.90 7.41 -5.94
C PRO A 34 11.93 8.55 -5.63
N GLU A 35 10.89 8.71 -6.44
CA GLU A 35 9.83 9.71 -6.29
C GLU A 35 9.05 9.56 -4.97
N LEU A 36 8.92 8.34 -4.46
CA LEU A 36 8.23 8.04 -3.20
C LEU A 36 9.09 8.31 -1.97
N ASN A 37 10.40 8.56 -2.12
CA ASN A 37 11.25 8.92 -0.97
C ASN A 37 10.89 10.28 -0.39
N GLU A 38 10.41 11.21 -1.23
CA GLU A 38 9.89 12.51 -0.81
C GLU A 38 8.40 12.46 -0.43
N CYS A 39 7.80 11.27 -0.45
CA CYS A 39 6.38 11.09 -0.16
C CYS A 39 6.16 10.30 1.14
N SER A 40 5.12 10.67 1.86
CA SER A 40 4.60 9.91 3.00
C SER A 40 3.36 9.14 2.60
N LEU A 41 3.15 7.97 3.21
CA LEU A 41 1.90 7.24 3.07
C LEU A 41 0.82 8.05 3.79
N ALA A 42 -0.11 8.61 3.02
CA ALA A 42 -1.16 9.49 3.50
C ALA A 42 -2.42 8.72 3.87
N ASP A 43 -2.77 7.69 3.09
CA ASP A 43 -3.96 6.88 3.32
C ASP A 43 -3.81 5.46 2.76
N VAL A 44 -4.66 4.56 3.26
CA VAL A 44 -4.75 3.16 2.83
C VAL A 44 -6.22 2.81 2.57
N GLY A 45 -6.58 2.72 1.30
CA GLY A 45 -7.85 2.18 0.87
C GLY A 45 -7.84 0.66 0.95
N MET A 46 -8.91 0.08 1.47
CA MET A 46 -9.11 -1.38 1.49
C MET A 46 -10.49 -1.70 0.92
N ALA A 47 -10.52 -2.60 -0.05
CA ALA A 47 -11.75 -3.13 -0.62
C ALA A 47 -11.72 -4.66 -0.58
N ARG A 48 -12.87 -5.28 -0.33
CA ARG A 48 -12.98 -6.74 -0.41
C ARG A 48 -12.87 -7.15 -1.89
N GLY A 49 -11.87 -7.96 -2.19
CA GLY A 49 -11.65 -8.58 -3.49
C GLY A 49 -12.49 -9.85 -3.67
N ILE A 50 -12.31 -10.50 -4.82
CA ILE A 50 -12.94 -11.79 -5.13
C ILE A 50 -12.19 -12.91 -4.37
N ASP A 51 -12.89 -13.98 -4.01
CA ASP A 51 -12.31 -15.17 -3.35
C ASP A 51 -11.65 -14.92 -1.99
N GLY A 52 -12.17 -13.95 -1.21
CA GLY A 52 -11.69 -13.69 0.15
C GLY A 52 -10.38 -12.88 0.22
N LYS A 53 -9.90 -12.36 -0.92
CA LYS A 53 -8.78 -11.43 -0.97
C LYS A 53 -9.18 -10.02 -0.57
N ILE A 54 -8.20 -9.21 -0.19
CA ILE A 54 -8.37 -7.77 0.03
C ILE A 54 -7.53 -7.01 -0.98
N ASN A 55 -8.18 -6.10 -1.69
CA ASN A 55 -7.55 -5.12 -2.55
C ASN A 55 -7.14 -3.94 -1.68
N VAL A 56 -5.86 -3.60 -1.73
CA VAL A 56 -5.27 -2.50 -0.98
C VAL A 56 -4.83 -1.43 -1.97
N THR A 57 -5.22 -0.20 -1.70
CA THR A 57 -4.75 0.98 -2.42
C THR A 57 -3.94 1.85 -1.46
N LEU A 58 -2.66 2.02 -1.74
CA LEU A 58 -1.75 2.85 -0.95
C LEU A 58 -1.67 4.24 -1.60
N TYR A 59 -2.04 5.28 -0.85
CA TYR A 59 -1.99 6.66 -1.30
C TYR A 59 -0.80 7.37 -0.68
N PHE A 60 0.02 7.98 -1.53
CA PHE A 60 1.18 8.75 -1.11
C PHE A 60 1.00 10.23 -1.45
N GLU A 61 1.40 11.08 -0.50
CA GLU A 61 1.43 12.53 -0.64
C GLU A 61 2.85 13.04 -0.44
N LYS A 62 3.25 14.00 -1.28
CA LYS A 62 4.56 14.65 -1.16
C LYS A 62 4.61 15.49 0.12
N VAL A 63 5.65 15.29 0.93
CA VAL A 63 5.91 16.05 2.16
C VAL A 63 6.48 17.43 1.85
#